data_AF-A0A850AC19-F1
#
_entry.id   AF-A0A850AC19-F1
#
_cell.length_a   1.000
_cell.length_b   1.000
_cell.length_c   1.000
_cell.angle_alpha   90.00
_cell.angle_beta   90.00
_cell.angle_gamma   90.00
#
_symmetry.space_group_name_H-M   'P 1'
#
loop_
_entity.id
_entity.type
_entity.pdbx_description
1 polymer ?
#
loop_
_entity_poly.entity_id
_entity_poly.type
_entity_poly.pdbx_seq_one_letter_code
_entity_poly.pdbx_strand_id
1 'polypeptide(L)'
;MPNPINDAEAYGVRVVAAEVAPGAPYWQVTRVHHRTPEENGGKHHLYFDVLDESGARLFGARILVRWDGGSQEVAIEKPLSEPGANFPMWKWQICNAQALGLPSDRVENLHTGHDDEPPGNTLFHHSFDITFRRAVKQTDAPPAQSVIEGRVPGGAGHVVALSRGEEAVATATVAADERFRFTGLAAGRYTLRNQQDGRQAGPVDVDGLNRVEIDFPQPVKIPPAEKPLRRYLLLAAPHLPATQVQLSLLADHVAAQGLAFGFSAAEAAQAARVTLVGEHAEEVRQALQAAGCQIDALPGDPSALLAALRG
;
A
#
# COMPACT_ATOMS: atom_id res chain seq x y z
N MET A 1 -19.72 15.43 16.01
CA MET A 1 -19.63 15.41 14.53
C MET A 1 -19.35 16.82 14.07
N PRO A 2 -18.54 17.08 13.02
CA PRO A 2 -18.43 18.42 12.47
C PRO A 2 -19.80 18.92 12.00
N ASN A 3 -20.09 20.21 12.18
CA ASN A 3 -21.34 20.80 11.70
C ASN A 3 -21.38 20.68 10.15
N PRO A 4 -22.52 20.29 9.57
CA PRO A 4 -22.64 20.19 8.12
C PRO A 4 -22.46 21.58 7.48
N ILE A 5 -21.89 21.61 6.27
CA ILE A 5 -21.74 22.85 5.48
C ILE A 5 -23.11 23.46 5.18
N ASN A 6 -24.14 22.63 5.00
CA ASN A 6 -25.52 23.04 4.76
C ASN A 6 -26.44 22.32 5.73
N ASP A 7 -26.86 22.98 6.82
CA ASP A 7 -27.92 22.44 7.68
C ASP A 7 -29.32 22.81 7.18
N ALA A 8 -29.41 23.71 6.19
CA ALA A 8 -30.66 24.10 5.55
C ALA A 8 -31.15 23.11 4.48
N GLU A 9 -30.48 21.96 4.31
CA GLU A 9 -30.88 20.93 3.34
C GLU A 9 -32.29 20.38 3.64
N ALA A 10 -32.68 20.30 4.91
CA ALA A 10 -34.04 19.91 5.33
C ALA A 10 -35.13 20.87 4.80
N TYR A 11 -34.75 22.11 4.46
CA TYR A 11 -35.61 23.14 3.87
C TYR A 11 -35.54 23.13 2.33
N GLY A 12 -34.90 22.12 1.73
CA GLY A 12 -34.73 22.00 0.28
C GLY A 12 -33.68 22.94 -0.31
N VAL A 13 -32.89 23.61 0.53
CA VAL A 13 -31.78 24.47 0.08
C VAL A 13 -30.64 23.59 -0.43
N ARG A 14 -30.11 23.90 -1.62
CA ARG A 14 -29.03 23.14 -2.24
C ARG A 14 -27.81 24.01 -2.51
N VAL A 15 -26.64 23.42 -2.39
CA VAL A 15 -25.39 24.04 -2.85
C VAL A 15 -24.99 23.37 -4.17
N VAL A 16 -24.93 24.16 -5.24
CA VAL A 16 -24.40 23.75 -6.54
C VAL A 16 -22.94 24.17 -6.61
N ALA A 17 -22.05 23.18 -6.68
CA ALA A 17 -20.62 23.43 -6.74
C ALA A 17 -20.22 24.16 -8.03
N ALA A 18 -19.24 25.06 -7.93
CA ALA A 18 -18.63 25.71 -9.07
C ALA A 18 -17.88 24.69 -9.94
N GLU A 19 -18.07 24.78 -11.26
CA GLU A 19 -17.24 24.10 -12.25
C GLU A 19 -15.95 24.90 -12.46
N VAL A 20 -14.86 24.45 -11.83
CA VAL A 20 -13.57 25.15 -11.86
C VAL A 20 -12.45 24.13 -11.99
N ALA A 21 -11.41 24.47 -12.76
CA ALA A 21 -10.23 23.63 -12.91
C ALA A 21 -9.47 23.53 -11.55
N PRO A 22 -8.87 22.37 -11.23
CA PRO A 22 -8.01 22.27 -10.06
C PRO A 22 -6.88 23.31 -10.08
N GLY A 23 -6.57 23.88 -8.91
CA GLY A 23 -5.60 24.97 -8.77
C GLY A 23 -6.14 26.37 -9.07
N ALA A 24 -7.36 26.50 -9.62
CA ALA A 24 -7.96 27.81 -9.86
C ALA A 24 -8.67 28.37 -8.60
N PRO A 25 -8.60 29.70 -8.35
CA PRO A 25 -9.34 30.32 -7.27
C PRO A 25 -10.84 30.39 -7.58
N TYR A 26 -11.67 30.17 -6.56
CA TYR A 26 -13.13 30.22 -6.63
C TYR A 26 -13.75 30.60 -5.28
N TRP A 27 -15.02 30.96 -5.26
CA TRP A 27 -15.79 31.14 -4.04
C TRP A 27 -16.44 29.81 -3.64
N GLN A 28 -16.00 29.26 -2.52
CA GLN A 28 -16.58 28.07 -1.91
C GLN A 28 -17.66 28.48 -0.90
N VAL A 29 -18.82 27.83 -0.92
CA VAL A 29 -19.80 27.94 0.18
C VAL A 29 -19.30 27.10 1.35
N THR A 30 -19.07 27.75 2.50
CA THR A 30 -18.58 27.07 3.72
C THR A 30 -19.64 26.97 4.81
N ARG A 31 -20.75 27.70 4.69
CA ARG A 31 -21.90 27.62 5.59
C ARG A 31 -23.17 28.03 4.85
N VAL A 32 -24.21 27.24 4.99
CA VAL A 32 -25.61 27.59 4.73
C VAL A 32 -26.37 27.15 5.97
N HIS A 33 -26.94 28.13 6.65
CA HIS A 33 -27.60 27.92 7.91
C HIS A 33 -29.02 28.46 7.88
N HIS A 34 -30.01 27.64 8.21
CA HIS A 34 -31.36 28.14 8.49
C HIS A 34 -31.42 28.59 9.96
N ARG A 35 -31.73 29.86 10.19
CA ARG A 35 -31.74 30.43 11.53
C ARG A 35 -32.85 29.81 12.37
N THR A 36 -32.51 29.41 13.60
CA THR A 36 -33.51 28.95 14.57
C THR A 36 -34.50 30.08 14.89
N PRO A 37 -35.68 29.77 15.46
CA PRO A 37 -36.65 30.79 15.84
C PRO A 37 -36.06 31.91 16.71
N GLU A 38 -35.19 31.56 17.67
CA GLU A 38 -34.52 32.50 18.56
C GLU A 38 -33.53 33.42 17.82
N GLU A 39 -32.78 32.87 16.88
CA GLU A 39 -31.80 33.62 16.08
C GLU A 39 -32.47 34.51 15.02
N ASN A 40 -33.60 34.04 14.48
CA ASN A 40 -34.31 34.71 13.42
C ASN A 40 -35.08 35.93 13.94
N GLY A 41 -35.71 35.82 15.11
CA GLY A 41 -36.48 36.92 15.71
C GLY A 41 -37.61 37.41 14.81
N GLY A 42 -38.29 36.50 14.11
CA GLY A 42 -39.41 36.79 13.20
C GLY A 42 -39.01 37.49 11.90
N LYS A 43 -37.74 37.40 11.47
CA LYS A 43 -37.25 38.00 10.23
C LYS A 43 -37.40 37.07 9.03
N HIS A 44 -37.16 37.63 7.85
CA HIS A 44 -37.30 36.96 6.54
C HIS A 44 -36.15 37.32 5.59
N HIS A 45 -34.91 37.18 6.03
CA HIS A 45 -33.74 37.72 5.34
C HIS A 45 -32.75 36.63 4.95
N LEU A 46 -32.02 36.90 3.87
CA LEU A 46 -30.72 36.29 3.63
C LEU A 46 -29.66 37.16 4.29
N TYR A 47 -28.72 36.53 4.97
CA TYR A 47 -27.56 37.16 5.56
C TYR A 47 -26.31 36.60 4.89
N PHE A 48 -25.36 37.47 4.59
CA PHE A 48 -24.18 37.10 3.83
C PHE A 48 -22.88 37.47 4.53
N ASP A 49 -21.92 36.57 4.42
CA ASP A 49 -20.52 36.83 4.66
C ASP A 49 -19.66 36.34 3.50
N VAL A 50 -18.63 37.10 3.16
CA VAL A 50 -17.60 36.71 2.19
C VAL A 50 -16.25 36.84 2.86
N LEU A 51 -15.50 35.75 2.90
CA LEU A 51 -14.25 35.63 3.64
C LEU A 51 -13.07 35.37 2.69
N ASP A 52 -11.88 35.81 3.05
CA ASP A 52 -10.64 35.43 2.36
C ASP A 52 -10.15 34.02 2.75
N GLU A 53 -8.99 33.63 2.20
CA GLU A 53 -8.35 32.34 2.47
C GLU A 53 -7.96 32.17 3.94
N SER A 54 -7.82 33.24 4.72
CA SER A 54 -7.50 33.19 6.16
C SER A 54 -8.76 33.14 7.05
N GLY A 55 -9.93 33.46 6.49
CA GLY A 55 -11.20 33.55 7.20
C GLY A 55 -11.57 34.97 7.62
N ALA A 56 -10.85 36.01 7.17
CA ALA A 56 -11.18 37.39 7.44
C ALA A 56 -12.26 37.90 6.46
N ARG A 57 -13.20 38.72 6.95
CA ARG A 57 -14.26 39.32 6.12
C ARG A 57 -13.66 40.23 5.05
N LEU A 58 -14.08 40.01 3.80
CA LEU A 58 -13.75 40.84 2.65
C LEU A 58 -14.81 41.93 2.45
N PHE A 59 -14.56 43.11 3.02
CA PHE A 59 -15.40 44.29 2.79
C PHE A 59 -15.40 44.70 1.32
N GLY A 60 -16.55 45.12 0.81
CA GLY A 60 -16.78 45.46 -0.59
C GLY A 60 -16.95 44.27 -1.54
N ALA A 61 -16.79 43.02 -1.05
CA ALA A 61 -17.16 41.85 -1.84
C ALA A 61 -18.66 41.90 -2.19
N ARG A 62 -19.04 41.36 -3.35
CA ARG A 62 -20.42 41.45 -3.85
C ARG A 62 -21.04 40.06 -3.99
N ILE A 63 -22.27 39.93 -3.53
CA ILE A 63 -23.14 38.77 -3.73
C ILE A 63 -24.19 39.16 -4.77
N LEU A 64 -24.43 38.28 -5.73
CA LEU A 64 -25.56 38.36 -6.63
C LEU A 64 -26.69 37.46 -6.12
N VAL A 65 -27.82 38.07 -5.80
CA VAL A 65 -29.07 37.39 -5.48
C VAL A 65 -29.96 37.43 -6.72
N ARG A 66 -30.42 36.27 -7.20
CA ARG A 66 -31.34 36.14 -8.34
C ARG A 66 -32.64 35.48 -7.89
N TRP A 67 -33.75 35.90 -8.46
CA TRP A 67 -35.07 35.27 -8.29
C TRP A 67 -35.82 35.32 -9.62
N ASP A 68 -37.00 34.72 -9.68
CA ASP A 68 -37.82 34.80 -10.89
C ASP A 68 -38.20 36.27 -11.22
N GLY A 69 -37.86 36.71 -12.42
CA GLY A 69 -38.10 38.08 -12.86
C GLY A 69 -37.12 39.15 -12.35
N GLY A 70 -36.03 38.81 -11.65
CA GLY A 70 -35.09 39.84 -11.18
C GLY A 70 -33.78 39.36 -10.57
N SER A 71 -32.91 40.34 -10.29
CA SER A 71 -31.67 40.15 -9.55
C SER A 71 -31.22 41.42 -8.85
N GLN A 72 -30.48 41.28 -7.76
CA GLN A 72 -29.86 42.38 -7.04
C GLN A 72 -28.47 42.00 -6.57
N GLU A 73 -27.53 42.94 -6.67
CA GLU A 73 -26.21 42.82 -6.09
C GLU A 73 -26.18 43.47 -4.70
N VAL A 74 -25.60 42.77 -3.75
CA VAL A 74 -25.48 43.20 -2.35
C VAL A 74 -24.00 43.22 -1.98
N ALA A 75 -23.53 44.32 -1.39
CA ALA A 75 -22.14 44.48 -0.98
C ALA A 75 -21.95 44.16 0.52
N ILE A 76 -20.82 43.51 0.84
CA ILE A 76 -20.40 43.24 2.22
C ILE A 76 -19.82 44.53 2.82
N GLU A 77 -20.63 45.28 3.55
CA GLU A 77 -20.24 46.60 4.09
C GLU A 77 -20.47 46.73 5.60
N LYS A 78 -21.25 45.82 6.19
CA LYS A 78 -21.65 45.91 7.60
C LYS A 78 -20.51 45.55 8.56
N PRO A 79 -20.48 46.17 9.76
CA PRO A 79 -19.43 45.95 10.75
C PRO A 79 -19.37 44.48 11.21
N LEU A 80 -18.22 44.05 11.71
CA LEU A 80 -17.95 42.66 12.12
C LEU A 80 -18.89 42.13 13.23
N SER A 81 -19.58 43.01 13.96
CA SER A 81 -20.55 42.64 15.00
C SER A 81 -21.87 42.09 14.46
N GLU A 82 -22.12 42.19 13.16
CA GLU A 82 -23.31 41.64 12.50
C GLU A 82 -22.93 40.98 11.15
N PRO A 83 -23.82 40.21 10.50
CA PRO A 83 -23.56 39.66 9.17
C PRO A 83 -23.19 40.75 8.17
N GLY A 84 -22.24 40.45 7.28
CA GLY A 84 -21.62 41.43 6.38
C GLY A 84 -22.58 42.12 5.41
N ALA A 85 -23.66 41.45 5.04
CA ALA A 85 -24.79 42.04 4.33
C ALA A 85 -26.11 41.32 4.64
N ASN A 86 -27.23 41.92 4.24
CA ASN A 86 -28.53 41.28 4.29
C ASN A 86 -29.39 41.63 3.06
N PHE A 87 -30.30 40.73 2.71
CA PHE A 87 -31.28 40.89 1.64
C PHE A 87 -32.67 40.43 2.13
N PRO A 88 -33.71 41.28 2.14
CA PRO A 88 -35.05 40.88 2.53
C PRO A 88 -35.69 40.01 1.44
N MET A 89 -36.31 38.89 1.84
CA MET A 89 -37.08 38.03 0.94
C MET A 89 -38.58 38.33 1.03
N TRP A 90 -39.25 38.34 -0.11
CA TRP A 90 -40.70 38.54 -0.18
C TRP A 90 -41.46 37.21 -0.15
N LYS A 91 -42.77 37.28 0.12
CA LYS A 91 -43.65 36.10 0.10
C LYS A 91 -43.55 35.37 -1.24
N TRP A 92 -43.35 34.06 -1.18
CA TRP A 92 -43.19 33.17 -2.35
C TRP A 92 -41.97 33.46 -3.24
N GLN A 93 -41.09 34.37 -2.82
CA GLN A 93 -39.87 34.63 -3.55
C GLN A 93 -38.89 33.48 -3.31
N ILE A 94 -38.40 32.88 -4.40
CA ILE A 94 -37.36 31.87 -4.38
C ILE A 94 -36.08 32.51 -4.90
N CYS A 95 -35.08 32.60 -4.03
CA CYS A 95 -33.81 33.25 -4.30
C CYS A 95 -32.69 32.22 -4.49
N ASN A 96 -31.72 32.59 -5.32
CA ASN A 96 -30.45 31.92 -5.46
C ASN A 96 -29.33 32.95 -5.22
N ALA A 97 -28.27 32.57 -4.51
CA ALA A 97 -27.17 33.47 -4.16
C ALA A 97 -25.82 32.90 -4.62
N GLN A 98 -24.97 33.77 -5.16
CA GLN A 98 -23.57 33.46 -5.51
C GLN A 98 -22.68 34.68 -5.30
N ALA A 99 -21.42 34.46 -4.93
CA ALA A 99 -20.43 35.54 -4.86
C ALA A 99 -19.92 35.93 -6.25
N LEU A 100 -19.54 37.20 -6.43
CA LEU A 100 -19.06 37.76 -7.69
C LEU A 100 -17.54 37.92 -7.72
N GLY A 101 -16.98 38.08 -8.92
CA GLY A 101 -15.54 38.33 -9.15
C GLY A 101 -14.68 37.09 -9.37
N LEU A 102 -15.19 35.90 -9.06
CA LEU A 102 -14.58 34.59 -9.37
C LEU A 102 -15.69 33.60 -9.73
N PRO A 103 -15.37 32.43 -10.33
CA PRO A 103 -16.28 31.28 -10.31
C PRO A 103 -16.75 31.03 -8.87
N SER A 104 -18.02 30.71 -8.68
CA SER A 104 -18.64 30.63 -7.36
C SER A 104 -19.56 29.44 -7.27
N ASP A 105 -19.52 28.77 -6.12
CA ASP A 105 -20.62 27.91 -5.69
C ASP A 105 -21.91 28.76 -5.67
N ARG A 106 -23.05 28.11 -5.89
CA ARG A 106 -24.35 28.76 -5.86
C ARG A 106 -25.24 28.09 -4.82
N VAL A 107 -25.84 28.88 -3.95
CA VAL A 107 -26.88 28.43 -3.03
C VAL A 107 -28.22 28.64 -3.71
N GLU A 108 -29.01 27.58 -3.86
CA GLU A 108 -30.28 27.58 -4.56
C GLU A 108 -31.45 27.27 -3.64
N ASN A 109 -32.64 27.70 -4.08
CA ASN A 109 -33.91 27.43 -3.42
C ASN A 109 -34.05 28.06 -2.02
N LEU A 110 -33.54 29.27 -1.84
CA LEU A 110 -33.69 30.05 -0.61
C LEU A 110 -35.06 30.75 -0.62
N HIS A 111 -35.97 30.37 0.28
CA HIS A 111 -37.30 30.99 0.34
C HIS A 111 -37.88 30.96 1.75
N THR A 112 -38.96 31.71 1.96
CA THR A 112 -39.58 31.85 3.29
C THR A 112 -40.84 31.02 3.48
N GLY A 113 -41.31 30.34 2.41
CA GLY A 113 -42.51 29.49 2.43
C GLY A 113 -42.25 28.12 3.05
N HIS A 114 -41.95 28.09 4.35
CA HIS A 114 -41.83 26.88 5.16
C HIS A 114 -42.92 26.83 6.23
N ASP A 115 -43.16 25.64 6.78
CA ASP A 115 -44.13 25.46 7.86
C ASP A 115 -43.71 26.20 9.13
N ASP A 116 -44.69 26.52 9.98
CA ASP A 116 -44.45 27.17 11.27
C ASP A 116 -43.59 26.29 12.19
N GLU A 117 -42.58 26.90 12.81
CA GLU A 117 -41.69 26.31 13.80
C GLU A 117 -41.75 27.14 15.10
N PRO A 118 -42.55 26.69 16.08
CA PRO A 118 -42.63 27.36 17.36
C PRO A 118 -41.32 27.25 18.18
N PRO A 119 -40.90 28.31 18.89
CA PRO A 119 -41.53 29.62 18.98
C PRO A 119 -40.88 30.66 18.05
N GLY A 120 -41.45 30.97 16.88
CA GLY A 120 -41.22 32.27 16.24
C GLY A 120 -40.83 32.26 14.76
N ASN A 121 -40.37 31.15 14.21
CA ASN A 121 -40.36 30.98 12.76
C ASN A 121 -41.79 30.65 12.35
N THR A 122 -42.43 31.55 11.62
CA THR A 122 -43.79 31.37 11.12
C THR A 122 -43.75 31.47 9.61
N LEU A 123 -44.82 31.05 8.93
CA LEU A 123 -44.94 31.11 7.49
C LEU A 123 -44.53 32.50 6.97
N PHE A 124 -43.53 32.51 6.08
CA PHE A 124 -42.85 33.67 5.52
C PHE A 124 -41.83 34.41 6.41
N HIS A 125 -41.55 33.93 7.62
CA HIS A 125 -40.56 34.45 8.56
C HIS A 125 -39.47 33.40 8.84
N HIS A 126 -38.72 33.07 7.79
CA HIS A 126 -37.55 32.20 7.85
C HIS A 126 -36.35 32.97 7.26
N SER A 127 -35.18 32.87 7.90
CA SER A 127 -33.96 33.52 7.44
C SER A 127 -32.83 32.52 7.29
N PHE A 128 -31.86 32.86 6.44
CA PHE A 128 -30.70 32.01 6.18
C PHE A 128 -29.40 32.82 6.28
N ASP A 129 -28.36 32.24 6.88
CA ASP A 129 -26.99 32.74 6.81
C ASP A 129 -26.20 31.95 5.77
N ILE A 130 -25.55 32.67 4.85
CA ILE A 130 -24.72 32.10 3.81
C ILE A 130 -23.33 32.70 3.90
N THR A 131 -22.32 31.85 4.01
CA THR A 131 -20.91 32.26 4.02
C THR A 131 -20.17 31.68 2.83
N PHE A 132 -19.57 32.57 2.06
CA PHE A 132 -18.61 32.24 1.00
C PHE A 132 -17.19 32.47 1.51
N ARG A 133 -16.25 31.62 1.08
CA ARG A 133 -14.82 31.79 1.35
C ARG A 133 -14.04 31.67 0.06
N ARG A 134 -13.04 32.53 -0.14
CA ARG A 134 -12.10 32.37 -1.26
C ARG A 134 -11.28 31.11 -1.02
N ALA A 135 -11.30 30.21 -2.00
CA ALA A 135 -10.60 28.94 -1.94
C ALA A 135 -9.91 28.66 -3.28
N VAL A 136 -8.96 27.75 -3.26
CA VAL A 136 -8.38 27.16 -4.48
C VAL A 136 -9.00 25.79 -4.67
N LYS A 137 -9.56 25.51 -5.86
CA LYS A 137 -10.18 24.21 -6.16
C LYS A 137 -9.12 23.13 -5.98
N GLN A 138 -9.28 22.27 -4.97
CA GLN A 138 -8.37 21.16 -4.75
C GLN A 138 -8.53 20.15 -5.89
N THR A 139 -7.43 19.52 -6.27
CA THR A 139 -7.48 18.32 -7.10
C THR A 139 -8.17 17.22 -6.30
N ASP A 140 -9.23 16.63 -6.86
CA ASP A 140 -9.86 15.41 -6.31
C ASP A 140 -8.95 14.17 -6.37
N ALA A 141 -7.75 14.31 -6.95
CA ALA A 141 -6.75 13.25 -6.96
C ALA A 141 -6.20 13.05 -5.53
N PRO A 142 -6.31 11.83 -4.96
CA PRO A 142 -5.69 11.55 -3.68
C PRO A 142 -4.19 11.86 -3.74
N PRO A 143 -3.57 12.33 -2.65
CA PRO A 143 -2.16 12.66 -2.64
C PRO A 143 -1.34 11.46 -3.13
N ALA A 144 -0.41 11.72 -4.06
CA ALA A 144 0.40 10.72 -4.74
C ALA A 144 1.88 11.01 -4.54
N GLN A 145 2.30 11.11 -3.28
CA GLN A 145 3.65 11.47 -2.86
C GLN A 145 4.30 10.43 -1.93
N SER A 146 3.60 9.32 -1.62
CA SER A 146 4.15 8.30 -0.74
C SER A 146 5.38 7.62 -1.35
N VAL A 147 6.22 7.08 -0.46
CA VAL A 147 7.45 6.35 -0.79
C VAL A 147 7.41 4.98 -0.13
N ILE A 148 7.70 3.93 -0.88
CA ILE A 148 7.98 2.58 -0.35
C ILE A 148 9.44 2.26 -0.67
N GLU A 149 10.24 1.94 0.34
CA GLU A 149 11.64 1.56 0.18
C GLU A 149 11.99 0.36 1.06
N GLY A 150 13.14 -0.26 0.80
CA GLY A 150 13.59 -1.40 1.58
C GLY A 150 14.71 -2.15 0.90
N ARG A 151 14.94 -3.38 1.33
CA ARG A 151 15.99 -4.27 0.85
C ARG A 151 15.45 -5.58 0.31
N VAL A 152 16.21 -6.15 -0.64
CA VAL A 152 16.02 -7.50 -1.14
C VAL A 152 17.29 -8.31 -0.85
N PRO A 153 17.37 -9.03 0.29
CA PRO A 153 18.58 -9.77 0.65
C PRO A 153 18.99 -10.76 -0.45
N GLY A 154 20.24 -10.71 -0.90
CA GLY A 154 20.75 -11.52 -2.02
C GLY A 154 20.11 -11.18 -3.38
N GLY A 155 19.53 -9.99 -3.53
CA GLY A 155 18.73 -9.60 -4.69
C GLY A 155 19.36 -8.49 -5.55
N ALA A 156 20.64 -8.18 -5.41
CA ALA A 156 21.29 -7.16 -6.22
C ALA A 156 21.08 -7.43 -7.74
N GLY A 157 20.60 -6.43 -8.47
CA GLY A 157 20.26 -6.55 -9.90
C GLY A 157 18.92 -7.23 -10.20
N HIS A 158 18.17 -7.69 -9.19
CA HIS A 158 16.81 -8.21 -9.38
C HIS A 158 15.82 -7.09 -9.73
N VAL A 159 14.63 -7.46 -10.17
CA VAL A 159 13.53 -6.54 -10.47
C VAL A 159 12.40 -6.81 -9.49
N VAL A 160 12.02 -5.78 -8.75
CA VAL A 160 10.84 -5.79 -7.88
C VAL A 160 9.67 -5.17 -8.63
N ALA A 161 8.55 -5.89 -8.69
CA ALA A 161 7.27 -5.35 -9.13
C ALA A 161 6.46 -4.89 -7.92
N LEU A 162 5.89 -3.69 -8.02
CA LEU A 162 4.92 -3.14 -7.09
C LEU A 162 3.53 -3.31 -7.70
N SER A 163 2.61 -3.92 -6.96
CA SER A 163 1.25 -4.20 -7.40
C SER A 163 0.22 -3.53 -6.49
N ARG A 164 -0.89 -3.08 -7.08
CA ARG A 164 -2.09 -2.63 -6.37
C ARG A 164 -3.25 -3.52 -6.77
N GLY A 165 -3.68 -4.41 -5.88
CA GLY A 165 -4.54 -5.52 -6.26
C GLY A 165 -3.79 -6.52 -7.16
N GLU A 166 -4.37 -6.89 -8.30
CA GLU A 166 -3.74 -7.81 -9.27
C GLU A 166 -2.89 -7.09 -10.33
N GLU A 167 -2.96 -5.76 -10.41
CA GLU A 167 -2.27 -4.96 -11.41
C GLU A 167 -0.86 -4.57 -10.93
N ALA A 168 0.16 -4.80 -11.76
CA ALA A 168 1.50 -4.26 -11.54
C ALA A 168 1.54 -2.79 -11.98
N VAL A 169 1.79 -1.89 -11.03
CA VAL A 169 1.73 -0.43 -11.24
C VAL A 169 3.11 0.21 -11.43
N ALA A 170 4.17 -0.45 -10.97
CA ALA A 170 5.55 0.00 -11.14
C ALA A 170 6.55 -1.16 -11.03
N THR A 171 7.76 -0.96 -11.56
CA THR A 171 8.91 -1.85 -11.32
C THR A 171 10.13 -1.03 -10.92
N ALA A 172 11.02 -1.66 -10.14
CA ALA A 172 12.30 -1.07 -9.74
C ALA A 172 13.40 -2.14 -9.78
N THR A 173 14.55 -1.78 -10.34
CA THR A 173 15.75 -2.61 -10.25
C THR A 173 16.41 -2.42 -8.89
N VAL A 174 16.73 -3.52 -8.23
CA VAL A 174 17.43 -3.54 -6.94
C VAL A 174 18.89 -3.13 -7.17
N ALA A 175 19.34 -2.14 -6.42
CA ALA A 175 20.70 -1.61 -6.50
C ALA A 175 21.76 -2.59 -5.96
N ALA A 176 23.04 -2.25 -6.14
CA ALA A 176 24.16 -3.08 -5.71
C ALA A 176 24.26 -3.25 -4.18
N ASP A 177 23.69 -2.31 -3.41
CA ASP A 177 23.56 -2.38 -1.95
C ASP A 177 22.28 -3.10 -1.50
N GLU A 178 21.63 -3.81 -2.43
CA GLU A 178 20.39 -4.56 -2.27
C GLU A 178 19.15 -3.72 -1.96
N ARG A 179 19.20 -2.40 -2.15
CA ARG A 179 18.04 -1.51 -1.91
C ARG A 179 17.15 -1.32 -3.13
N PHE A 180 15.87 -1.11 -2.88
CA PHE A 180 14.88 -0.67 -3.87
C PHE A 180 14.09 0.53 -3.33
N ARG A 181 13.47 1.30 -4.24
CA ARG A 181 12.65 2.46 -3.90
C ARG A 181 11.57 2.73 -4.95
N PHE A 182 10.36 2.97 -4.48
CA PHE A 182 9.22 3.48 -5.25
C PHE A 182 8.78 4.83 -4.69
N THR A 183 8.43 5.78 -5.56
CA THR A 183 8.03 7.15 -5.19
C THR A 183 6.78 7.57 -5.95
N GLY A 184 6.09 8.61 -5.47
CA GLY A 184 4.94 9.16 -6.18
C GLY A 184 3.69 8.29 -6.05
N LEU A 185 3.57 7.56 -4.93
CA LEU A 185 2.51 6.57 -4.74
C LEU A 185 1.26 7.23 -4.16
N ALA A 186 0.12 6.97 -4.79
CA ALA A 186 -1.19 7.35 -4.28
C ALA A 186 -1.54 6.56 -3.02
N ALA A 187 -2.36 7.14 -2.15
CA ALA A 187 -2.95 6.44 -1.02
C ALA A 187 -3.56 5.09 -1.45
N GLY A 188 -3.25 4.02 -0.72
CA GLY A 188 -3.72 2.67 -1.06
C GLY A 188 -2.86 1.56 -0.48
N ARG A 189 -3.25 0.33 -0.79
CA ARG A 189 -2.59 -0.91 -0.34
C ARG A 189 -1.78 -1.52 -1.47
N TYR A 190 -0.50 -1.77 -1.23
CA TYR A 190 0.44 -2.29 -2.22
C TYR A 190 1.07 -3.61 -1.78
N THR A 191 1.44 -4.45 -2.73
CA THR A 191 2.24 -5.67 -2.54
C THR A 191 3.48 -5.62 -3.42
N LEU A 192 4.55 -6.26 -2.97
CA LEU A 192 5.82 -6.33 -3.71
C LEU A 192 6.15 -7.76 -4.07
N ARG A 193 6.68 -7.98 -5.28
CA ARG A 193 7.15 -9.29 -5.75
C ARG A 193 8.50 -9.16 -6.43
N ASN A 194 9.46 -9.97 -5.99
CA ASN A 194 10.73 -10.16 -6.69
C ASN A 194 10.48 -11.08 -7.89
N GLN A 195 10.74 -10.61 -9.10
CA GLN A 195 10.39 -11.33 -10.32
C GLN A 195 11.31 -12.53 -10.58
N GLN A 196 12.53 -12.51 -10.04
CA GLN A 196 13.55 -13.54 -10.30
C GLN A 196 13.37 -14.76 -9.41
N ASP A 197 13.02 -14.57 -8.13
CA ASP A 197 12.93 -15.67 -7.15
C ASP A 197 11.54 -15.87 -6.55
N GLY A 198 10.57 -15.02 -6.91
CA GLY A 198 9.17 -15.16 -6.50
C GLY A 198 8.90 -14.77 -5.05
N ARG A 199 9.90 -14.32 -4.27
CA ARG A 199 9.66 -13.78 -2.92
C ARG A 199 8.69 -12.61 -2.99
N GLN A 200 7.93 -12.42 -1.92
CA GLN A 200 6.96 -11.33 -1.79
C GLN A 200 7.18 -10.57 -0.48
N ALA A 201 6.77 -9.31 -0.47
CA ALA A 201 6.71 -8.48 0.73
C ALA A 201 5.38 -7.69 0.75
N GLY A 202 4.93 -7.36 1.96
CA GLY A 202 3.65 -6.69 2.19
C GLY A 202 2.49 -7.66 2.51
N PRO A 203 1.23 -7.19 2.43
CA PRO A 203 0.81 -5.89 1.92
C PRO A 203 1.23 -4.71 2.82
N VAL A 204 1.33 -3.51 2.23
CA VAL A 204 1.65 -2.26 2.92
C VAL A 204 0.64 -1.17 2.56
N ASP A 205 0.13 -0.45 3.55
CA ASP A 205 -0.80 0.66 3.36
C ASP A 205 -0.03 2.00 3.38
N VAL A 206 -0.29 2.85 2.40
CA VAL A 206 0.25 4.23 2.32
C VAL A 206 -0.89 5.23 2.24
N ASP A 207 -0.69 6.43 2.78
CA ASP A 207 -1.72 7.49 2.88
C ASP A 207 -1.59 8.55 1.77
N GLY A 208 -0.64 8.37 0.85
CA GLY A 208 -0.34 9.30 -0.23
C GLY A 208 0.68 10.37 0.12
N LEU A 209 1.15 10.45 1.36
CA LEU A 209 2.16 11.41 1.85
C LEU A 209 3.31 10.74 2.63
N ASN A 210 3.06 9.57 3.22
CA ASN A 210 3.98 8.89 4.12
C ASN A 210 5.12 8.14 3.40
N ARG A 211 6.13 7.75 4.19
CA ARG A 211 7.20 6.87 3.78
C ARG A 211 7.12 5.58 4.58
N VAL A 212 7.24 4.44 3.91
CA VAL A 212 7.26 3.12 4.56
C VAL A 212 8.51 2.34 4.14
N GLU A 213 9.17 1.72 5.11
CA GLU A 213 10.29 0.79 4.88
C GLU A 213 9.79 -0.65 5.05
N ILE A 214 10.04 -1.51 4.06
CA ILE A 214 9.68 -2.93 4.08
C ILE A 214 10.71 -3.78 3.33
N ASP A 215 11.25 -4.79 4.02
CA ASP A 215 12.26 -5.69 3.46
C ASP A 215 11.64 -7.01 3.00
N PHE A 216 12.23 -7.62 1.96
CA PHE A 216 11.90 -8.98 1.56
C PHE A 216 12.48 -9.99 2.56
N PRO A 217 11.85 -11.18 2.71
CA PRO A 217 12.40 -12.24 3.54
C PRO A 217 13.76 -12.70 3.01
N GLN A 218 14.60 -13.23 3.91
CA GLN A 218 15.88 -13.85 3.54
C GLN A 218 15.65 -14.98 2.52
N PRO A 219 16.56 -15.15 1.53
CA PRO A 219 16.46 -16.29 0.62
C PRO A 219 16.57 -17.59 1.41
N VAL A 220 15.66 -18.52 1.15
CA VAL A 220 15.69 -19.84 1.78
C VAL A 220 16.92 -20.58 1.26
N LYS A 221 17.97 -20.67 2.09
CA LYS A 221 19.07 -21.61 1.85
C LYS A 221 18.55 -22.98 2.23
N ILE A 222 18.12 -23.78 1.26
CA ILE A 222 17.83 -25.20 1.49
C ILE A 222 19.17 -25.85 1.85
N PRO A 223 19.36 -26.35 3.09
CA PRO A 223 20.54 -27.14 3.39
C PRO A 223 20.55 -28.36 2.46
N PRO A 224 21.72 -28.82 1.96
CA PRO A 224 21.76 -30.08 1.23
C PRO A 224 21.06 -31.14 2.09
N ALA A 225 20.13 -31.88 1.48
CA ALA A 225 19.34 -32.87 2.19
C ALA A 225 20.24 -33.77 3.03
N GLU A 226 19.98 -33.86 4.34
CA GLU A 226 20.77 -34.74 5.20
C GLU A 226 20.70 -36.16 4.66
N LYS A 227 21.86 -36.67 4.25
CA LYS A 227 22.03 -38.03 3.76
C LYS A 227 21.74 -38.99 4.92
N PRO A 228 20.87 -40.01 4.75
CA PRO A 228 20.54 -40.96 5.81
C PRO A 228 21.77 -41.64 6.42
N LEU A 229 22.81 -41.85 5.60
CA LEU A 229 24.07 -42.43 6.03
C LEU A 229 25.15 -41.36 6.12
N ARG A 230 25.94 -41.37 7.20
CA ARG A 230 27.11 -40.47 7.32
C ARG A 230 28.29 -40.96 6.48
N ARG A 231 28.53 -42.27 6.48
CA ARG A 231 29.62 -42.95 5.76
C ARG A 231 29.14 -44.31 5.26
N TYR A 232 29.55 -44.69 4.05
CA TYR A 232 29.32 -46.02 3.50
C TYR A 232 30.57 -46.54 2.80
N LEU A 233 30.94 -47.79 3.08
CA LEU A 233 32.05 -48.47 2.43
C LEU A 233 31.48 -49.34 1.30
N LEU A 234 31.72 -48.93 0.05
CA LEU A 234 31.22 -49.64 -1.14
C LEU A 234 32.29 -50.60 -1.63
N LEU A 235 31.99 -51.89 -1.58
CA LEU A 235 32.84 -52.97 -2.07
C LEU A 235 32.51 -53.29 -3.54
N ALA A 236 33.53 -53.72 -4.29
CA ALA A 236 33.35 -54.27 -5.64
C ALA A 236 32.46 -55.53 -5.64
N ALA A 237 32.10 -56.04 -6.81
CA ALA A 237 31.08 -57.09 -6.92
C ALA A 237 31.37 -58.32 -6.01
N PRO A 238 30.36 -58.86 -5.29
CA PRO A 238 30.57 -59.84 -4.21
C PRO A 238 31.04 -61.21 -4.71
N HIS A 239 30.85 -61.51 -6.00
CA HIS A 239 31.28 -62.76 -6.62
C HIS A 239 32.78 -62.78 -6.97
N LEU A 240 33.47 -61.64 -6.90
CA LEU A 240 34.90 -61.56 -7.18
C LEU A 240 35.72 -62.10 -6.00
N PRO A 241 36.68 -63.01 -6.22
CA PRO A 241 37.53 -63.53 -5.13
C PRO A 241 38.30 -62.44 -4.37
N ALA A 242 38.73 -61.38 -5.06
CA ALA A 242 39.42 -60.24 -4.45
C ALA A 242 38.54 -59.52 -3.41
N THR A 243 37.25 -59.34 -3.70
CA THR A 243 36.28 -58.72 -2.78
C THR A 243 36.13 -59.53 -1.49
N GLN A 244 36.15 -60.86 -1.56
CA GLN A 244 36.04 -61.72 -0.38
C GLN A 244 37.24 -61.56 0.56
N VAL A 245 38.44 -61.45 -0.01
CA VAL A 245 39.67 -61.16 0.75
C VAL A 245 39.60 -59.76 1.36
N GLN A 246 39.23 -58.74 0.57
CA GLN A 246 39.10 -57.36 1.05
C GLN A 246 38.09 -57.23 2.20
N LEU A 247 36.93 -57.89 2.08
CA LEU A 247 35.91 -57.90 3.13
C LEU A 247 36.44 -58.55 4.41
N SER A 248 37.19 -59.65 4.29
CA SER A 248 37.81 -60.32 5.45
C SER A 248 38.83 -59.42 6.15
N LEU A 249 39.62 -58.65 5.39
CA LEU A 249 40.60 -57.70 5.93
C LEU A 249 39.95 -56.46 6.57
N LEU A 250 38.78 -56.07 6.08
CA LEU A 250 38.03 -54.91 6.57
C LEU A 250 37.12 -55.23 7.77
N ALA A 251 36.84 -56.51 8.04
CA ALA A 251 35.84 -56.92 9.02
C ALA A 251 36.03 -56.28 10.40
N ASP A 252 37.25 -56.35 10.95
CA ASP A 252 37.57 -55.76 12.26
C ASP A 252 37.46 -54.23 12.25
N HIS A 253 37.88 -53.58 11.17
CA HIS A 253 37.83 -52.12 11.01
C HIS A 253 36.39 -51.61 10.91
N VAL A 254 35.57 -52.29 10.10
CA VAL A 254 34.14 -52.00 9.93
C VAL A 254 33.40 -52.20 11.25
N ALA A 255 33.68 -53.29 11.97
CA ALA A 255 33.06 -53.58 13.26
C ALA A 255 33.47 -52.56 14.33
N ALA A 256 34.76 -52.23 14.44
CA ALA A 256 35.28 -51.29 15.43
C ALA A 256 34.72 -49.87 15.23
N GLN A 257 34.47 -49.47 13.99
CA GLN A 257 33.96 -48.13 13.66
C GLN A 257 32.45 -48.07 13.42
N GLY A 258 31.75 -49.21 13.44
CA GLY A 258 30.31 -49.28 13.15
C GLY A 258 29.94 -48.75 11.76
N LEU A 259 30.77 -49.01 10.75
CA LEU A 259 30.57 -48.50 9.40
C LEU A 259 29.46 -49.27 8.68
N ALA A 260 28.57 -48.55 7.98
CA ALA A 260 27.71 -49.16 6.99
C ALA A 260 28.55 -49.58 5.78
N PHE A 261 28.30 -50.78 5.25
CA PHE A 261 29.03 -51.31 4.10
C PHE A 261 28.12 -52.18 3.24
N GLY A 262 28.53 -52.39 1.99
CA GLY A 262 27.85 -53.31 1.09
C GLY A 262 28.30 -53.15 -0.35
N PHE A 263 27.43 -53.57 -1.28
CA PHE A 263 27.75 -53.72 -2.70
C PHE A 263 26.86 -52.86 -3.60
N SER A 264 25.95 -52.08 -3.00
CA SER A 264 24.93 -51.32 -3.73
C SER A 264 25.35 -49.86 -3.90
N ALA A 265 25.57 -49.45 -5.15
CA ALA A 265 25.79 -48.03 -5.47
C ALA A 265 24.58 -47.16 -5.08
N ALA A 266 23.36 -47.71 -5.12
CA ALA A 266 22.15 -47.01 -4.73
C ALA A 266 22.08 -46.76 -3.22
N GLU A 267 22.55 -47.69 -2.39
CA GLU A 267 22.69 -47.48 -0.94
C GLU A 267 23.83 -46.50 -0.63
N ALA A 268 24.97 -46.65 -1.32
CA ALA A 268 26.10 -45.73 -1.18
C ALA A 268 25.71 -44.27 -1.53
N ALA A 269 24.82 -44.06 -2.51
CA ALA A 269 24.30 -42.75 -2.86
C ALA A 269 23.48 -42.08 -1.74
N GLN A 270 23.05 -42.82 -0.72
CA GLN A 270 22.41 -42.28 0.48
C GLN A 270 23.42 -41.84 1.55
N ALA A 271 24.72 -41.95 1.30
CA ALA A 271 25.76 -41.53 2.23
C ALA A 271 26.31 -40.13 1.92
N ALA A 272 26.64 -39.37 2.96
CA ALA A 272 27.38 -38.12 2.81
C ALA A 272 28.81 -38.36 2.29
N ARG A 273 29.42 -39.49 2.69
CA ARG A 273 30.77 -39.89 2.28
C ARG A 273 30.80 -41.38 1.92
N VAL A 274 31.41 -41.70 0.78
CA VAL A 274 31.56 -43.07 0.29
C VAL A 274 33.04 -43.40 0.11
N THR A 275 33.47 -44.50 0.69
CA THR A 275 34.81 -45.04 0.47
C THR A 275 34.71 -46.25 -0.46
N LEU A 276 35.26 -46.12 -1.66
CA LEU A 276 35.34 -47.19 -2.66
C LEU A 276 36.46 -48.16 -2.27
N VAL A 277 36.18 -49.47 -2.28
CA VAL A 277 37.18 -50.50 -1.99
C VAL A 277 37.32 -51.43 -3.18
N GLY A 278 38.52 -51.46 -3.75
CA GLY A 278 38.80 -52.17 -4.98
C GLY A 278 38.43 -51.37 -6.22
N GLU A 279 38.30 -52.08 -7.35
CA GLU A 279 38.01 -51.45 -8.63
C GLU A 279 36.50 -51.30 -8.85
N HIS A 280 36.09 -50.09 -9.21
CA HIS A 280 34.71 -49.74 -9.57
C HIS A 280 34.70 -49.09 -10.95
N ALA A 281 33.64 -49.35 -11.71
CA ALA A 281 33.41 -48.69 -12.99
C ALA A 281 33.25 -47.16 -12.78
N GLU A 282 33.71 -46.36 -13.74
CA GLU A 282 33.72 -44.90 -13.62
C GLU A 282 32.30 -44.32 -13.51
N GLU A 283 31.32 -45.00 -14.10
CA GLU A 283 29.90 -44.66 -14.02
C GLU A 283 29.40 -44.67 -12.57
N VAL A 284 29.92 -45.57 -11.73
CA VAL A 284 29.57 -45.62 -10.30
C VAL A 284 30.10 -44.37 -9.60
N ARG A 285 31.34 -43.97 -9.90
CA ARG A 285 31.92 -42.74 -9.33
C ARG A 285 31.14 -41.51 -9.76
N GLN A 286 30.79 -41.40 -11.04
CA GLN A 286 29.99 -40.29 -11.57
C GLN A 286 28.59 -40.25 -10.93
N ALA A 287 27.93 -41.40 -10.76
CA ALA A 287 26.63 -41.48 -10.11
C ALA A 287 26.68 -41.00 -8.65
N LEU A 288 27.73 -41.37 -7.90
CA LEU A 288 27.93 -40.93 -6.52
C LEU A 288 28.26 -39.43 -6.41
N GLN A 289 29.04 -38.88 -7.35
CA GLN A 289 29.31 -37.44 -7.42
C GLN A 289 28.04 -36.65 -7.75
N ALA A 290 27.23 -37.11 -8.71
CA ALA A 290 25.95 -36.51 -9.04
C ALA A 290 24.96 -36.57 -7.86
N ALA A 291 25.06 -37.61 -7.03
CA ALA A 291 24.31 -37.72 -5.78
C ALA A 291 24.84 -36.79 -4.66
N GLY A 292 25.93 -36.05 -4.87
CA GLY A 292 26.52 -35.15 -3.87
C GLY A 292 27.33 -35.86 -2.78
N CYS A 293 27.78 -37.10 -3.02
CA CYS A 293 28.63 -37.84 -2.08
C CYS A 293 30.08 -37.32 -2.14
N GLN A 294 30.73 -37.19 -1.00
CA GLN A 294 32.19 -37.10 -0.94
C GLN A 294 32.79 -38.49 -1.17
N ILE A 295 33.72 -38.63 -2.11
CA ILE A 295 34.25 -39.95 -2.51
C ILE A 295 35.73 -40.05 -2.15
N ASP A 296 36.09 -41.10 -1.41
CA ASP A 296 37.47 -41.56 -1.24
C ASP A 296 37.63 -42.98 -1.81
N ALA A 297 38.87 -43.44 -1.94
CA ALA A 297 39.16 -44.79 -2.36
C ALA A 297 40.24 -45.43 -1.47
N LEU A 298 40.06 -46.71 -1.15
CA LEU A 298 41.09 -47.55 -0.56
C LEU A 298 41.73 -48.44 -1.63
N PRO A 299 43.01 -48.80 -1.45
CA PRO A 299 43.70 -49.69 -2.39
C PRO A 299 42.98 -51.04 -2.50
N GLY A 300 42.92 -51.60 -3.72
CA GLY A 300 42.38 -52.94 -3.97
C GLY A 300 43.33 -54.09 -3.64
N ASP A 301 44.64 -53.82 -3.62
CA ASP A 301 45.66 -54.82 -3.26
C ASP A 301 45.60 -55.15 -1.75
N PRO A 302 45.51 -56.43 -1.34
CA PRO A 302 45.46 -56.84 0.07
C PRO A 302 46.56 -56.26 0.96
N SER A 303 47.80 -56.17 0.47
CA SER A 303 48.92 -55.65 1.27
C SER A 303 48.82 -54.14 1.48
N ALA A 304 48.53 -53.40 0.40
CA ALA A 304 48.32 -51.96 0.46
C ALA A 304 47.07 -51.58 1.26
N LEU A 305 45.99 -52.36 1.17
CA LEU A 305 44.78 -52.17 1.97
C LEU A 305 45.07 -52.33 3.47
N LEU A 306 45.79 -53.39 3.85
CA LEU A 306 46.22 -53.59 5.24
C LEU A 306 47.09 -52.46 5.77
N ALA A 307 47.99 -51.90 4.95
CA ALA A 307 48.79 -50.75 5.33
C ALA A 307 47.94 -49.50 5.54
N ALA A 308 46.96 -49.25 4.65
CA ALA A 308 46.05 -48.11 4.74
C ALA A 308 45.12 -48.16 5.97
N LEU A 309 44.79 -49.37 6.45
CA LEU A 309 43.94 -49.56 7.64
C LEU A 309 44.70 -49.43 8.98
N ARG A 310 46.04 -49.45 8.94
CA ARG A 310 46.92 -49.34 10.12
C ARG A 310 47.47 -47.93 10.37
N GLY A 311 47.31 -47.03 9.39
CA GLY A 311 47.65 -45.60 9.51
C GLY A 311 46.46 -44.79 10.03
#